data_AF-A0A524QPU2-F1
#
_entry.id   AF-A0A524QPU2-F1
#
_cell.length_a   1.000
_cell.length_b   1.000
_cell.length_c   1.000
_cell.angle_alpha   90.00
_cell.angle_beta   90.00
_cell.angle_gamma   90.00
#
_symmetry.space_group_name_H-M   'P 1'
#
loop_
_entity.id
_entity.type
_entity.pdbx_description
1 polymer ?
#
loop_
_entity_poly.entity_id
_entity_poly.type
_entity_poly.pdbx_seq_one_letter_code
_entity_poly.pdbx_strand_id
1 'polypeptide(L)'
;MPTFRTVYYWQEKDTEFFARFMVARDVGHDMIAEETLEIADERPESVVDNNGVSRIDSGYVQWQKTRIEQRLRLLGKWNPRKYGDKTIHSGDVDNPIAITEVRRVIVD
;
A
#
# COMPACT_ATOMS: atom_id res chain seq x y z
N MET A 1 21.74 11.69 11.14
CA MET A 1 21.29 10.85 10.01
C MET A 1 21.84 11.45 8.71
N PRO A 2 22.42 10.65 7.79
CA PRO A 2 22.85 11.14 6.47
C PRO A 2 21.65 11.66 5.66
N THR A 3 21.91 12.50 4.65
CA THR A 3 20.86 13.01 3.76
C THR A 3 20.42 11.92 2.77
N PHE A 4 19.20 12.04 2.22
CA PHE A 4 18.67 11.07 1.24
C PHE A 4 19.61 10.90 0.04
N ARG A 5 20.25 11.98 -0.42
CA ARG A 5 21.23 11.93 -1.53
C ARG A 5 22.42 11.05 -1.22
N THR A 6 22.90 11.09 0.03
CA THR A 6 24.04 10.28 0.47
C THR A 6 23.67 8.80 0.46
N VAL A 7 22.45 8.45 0.91
CA VAL A 7 21.97 7.07 0.91
C VAL A 7 21.80 6.55 -0.52
N TYR A 8 21.26 7.36 -1.43
CA TYR A 8 21.12 6.97 -2.84
C TYR A 8 22.47 6.79 -3.52
N TYR A 9 23.44 7.65 -3.22
CA TYR A 9 24.81 7.47 -3.70
C TYR A 9 25.41 6.13 -3.22
N TRP A 10 25.18 5.74 -1.97
CA TRP A 10 25.64 4.43 -1.47
C TRP A 10 24.94 3.26 -2.17
N GLN A 11 23.64 3.36 -2.42
CA GLN A 11 22.91 2.34 -3.19
C GLN A 11 23.47 2.13 -4.60
N GLU A 12 23.89 3.21 -5.27
CA GLU A 12 24.47 3.14 -6.61
C GLU A 12 25.88 2.55 -6.61
N LYS A 13 26.66 2.77 -5.54
CA LYS A 13 28.09 2.41 -5.49
C LYS A 13 28.37 1.08 -4.81
N ASP A 14 27.49 0.61 -3.93
CA ASP A 14 27.66 -0.61 -3.14
C ASP A 14 26.46 -1.54 -3.33
N THR A 15 26.68 -2.61 -4.10
CA THR A 15 25.64 -3.60 -4.43
C THR A 15 25.22 -4.44 -3.22
N GLU A 16 26.10 -4.65 -2.26
CA GLU A 16 25.79 -5.40 -1.04
C GLU A 16 24.92 -4.55 -0.10
N PHE A 17 25.26 -3.26 0.03
CA PHE A 17 24.42 -2.29 0.72
C PHE A 17 23.04 -2.17 0.07
N PHE A 18 22.98 -2.09 -1.26
CA PHE A 18 21.72 -2.06 -1.99
C PHE A 18 20.86 -3.29 -1.69
N ALA A 19 21.45 -4.50 -1.71
CA ALA A 19 20.72 -5.73 -1.40
C ALA A 19 20.11 -5.71 0.01
N ARG A 20 20.91 -5.34 1.03
CA ARG A 20 20.40 -5.21 2.41
C ARG A 20 19.33 -4.12 2.53
N PHE A 21 19.51 -2.99 1.85
CA PHE A 21 18.53 -1.90 1.84
C PHE A 21 17.20 -2.38 1.25
N MET A 22 17.23 -3.16 0.18
CA MET A 22 16.01 -3.67 -0.44
C MET A 22 15.23 -4.63 0.49
N VAL A 23 15.94 -5.51 1.19
CA VAL A 23 15.33 -6.37 2.22
C VAL A 23 14.73 -5.53 3.34
N ALA A 24 15.47 -4.53 3.83
CA ALA A 24 14.97 -3.63 4.86
C ALA A 24 13.72 -2.86 4.41
N ARG A 25 13.62 -2.50 3.12
CA ARG A 25 12.42 -1.86 2.56
C ARG A 25 11.23 -2.80 2.50
N ASP A 26 11.42 -4.05 2.10
CA ASP A 26 10.33 -5.04 2.06
C ASP A 26 9.80 -5.30 3.49
N VAL A 27 10.69 -5.52 4.45
CA VAL A 27 10.32 -5.66 5.88
C VAL A 27 9.66 -4.39 6.41
N GLY A 28 10.17 -3.21 6.05
CA GLY A 28 9.57 -1.93 6.45
C GLY A 28 8.15 -1.75 5.92
N HIS A 29 7.83 -2.27 4.74
CA HIS A 29 6.44 -2.27 4.24
C HIS A 29 5.53 -3.17 5.07
N ASP A 30 6.05 -4.31 5.54
CA ASP A 30 5.30 -5.23 6.40
C ASP A 30 5.03 -4.60 7.78
N MET A 31 6.02 -3.93 8.35
CA MET A 31 5.83 -3.17 9.59
C MET A 31 4.76 -2.08 9.45
N ILE A 32 4.71 -1.37 8.32
CA ILE A 32 3.65 -0.37 8.08
C ILE A 32 2.28 -1.03 8.04
N ALA A 33 2.17 -2.25 7.48
CA ALA A 33 0.92 -3.00 7.48
C ALA A 33 0.53 -3.43 8.90
N GLU A 34 1.46 -3.94 9.71
CA GLU A 34 1.23 -4.26 11.12
C GLU A 34 0.78 -3.03 11.93
N GLU A 35 1.45 -1.88 11.75
CA GLU A 35 1.04 -0.62 12.38
C GLU A 35 -0.40 -0.23 12.02
N THR A 36 -0.90 -0.57 10.82
CA THR A 36 -2.31 -0.28 10.49
C THR A 36 -3.28 -1.09 11.33
N LEU A 37 -2.90 -2.32 11.71
CA LEU A 37 -3.69 -3.14 12.63
C LEU A 37 -3.62 -2.58 14.05
N GLU A 38 -2.43 -2.19 14.51
CA GLU A 38 -2.27 -1.57 15.82
C GLU A 38 -3.12 -0.29 15.97
N ILE A 39 -3.15 0.57 14.94
CA ILE A 39 -3.99 1.78 14.92
C ILE A 39 -5.48 1.42 14.91
N ALA A 40 -5.87 0.33 14.24
CA ALA A 40 -7.26 -0.09 14.20
C ALA A 40 -7.74 -0.62 15.56
N ASP A 41 -6.86 -1.33 16.28
CA ASP A 41 -7.15 -1.94 17.57
C ASP A 41 -6.99 -0.97 18.75
N GLU A 42 -6.33 0.18 18.54
CA GLU A 42 -6.17 1.22 19.55
C GLU A 42 -7.54 1.76 20.00
N ARG A 43 -7.80 1.69 21.31
CA ARG A 43 -9.08 2.12 21.90
C ARG A 43 -9.28 3.63 21.70
N PRO A 44 -10.39 4.07 21.09
CA PRO A 44 -10.66 5.48 20.90
C PRO A 44 -10.76 6.27 22.21
N GLU A 45 -10.24 7.50 22.18
CA GLU A 45 -10.45 8.46 23.25
C GLU A 45 -11.94 8.80 23.43
N SER A 46 -12.31 9.16 24.65
CA SER A 46 -13.66 9.62 24.98
C SER A 46 -13.68 11.11 25.25
N VAL A 47 -14.72 11.79 24.77
CA VAL A 47 -15.02 13.19 25.05
C VAL A 47 -16.30 13.30 25.89
N VAL A 48 -16.33 14.25 26.81
CA VAL A 48 -17.52 14.55 27.63
C VAL A 48 -18.30 15.66 26.94
N ASP A 49 -19.60 15.44 26.70
CA ASP A 49 -20.47 16.46 26.12
C ASP A 49 -20.88 17.54 27.13
N ASN A 50 -21.57 18.58 26.65
CA ASN A 50 -22.05 19.67 27.50
C ASN A 50 -23.06 19.23 28.57
N ASN A 51 -23.61 18.02 28.47
CA ASN A 51 -24.53 17.44 29.44
C ASN A 51 -23.82 16.49 30.43
N GLY A 52 -22.49 16.41 30.39
CA GLY A 52 -21.70 15.53 31.26
C GLY A 52 -21.66 14.07 30.81
N VAL A 53 -22.15 13.74 29.61
CA VAL A 53 -22.17 12.37 29.08
C VAL A 53 -20.87 12.09 28.33
N SER A 54 -20.14 11.06 28.77
CA SER A 54 -18.96 10.55 28.05
C SER A 54 -19.37 9.79 26.79
N ARG A 55 -18.76 10.12 25.64
CA ARG A 55 -18.93 9.44 24.35
C ARG A 55 -17.59 9.22 23.69
N ILE A 56 -17.50 8.26 22.77
CA ILE A 56 -16.32 8.09 21.92
C ILE A 56 -16.14 9.36 21.06
N ASP A 57 -14.90 9.82 20.95
CA ASP A 57 -14.57 10.92 20.05
C ASP A 57 -14.58 10.46 18.59
N SER A 58 -15.57 10.93 17.83
CA SER A 58 -15.64 10.70 16.39
C SER A 58 -14.47 11.30 15.63
N GLY A 59 -13.88 12.40 16.13
CA GLY A 59 -12.71 13.03 15.54
C GLY A 59 -11.48 12.13 15.64
N TYR A 60 -11.25 11.54 16.80
CA TYR A 60 -10.21 10.54 17.02
C TYR A 60 -10.39 9.33 16.07
N VAL A 61 -11.60 8.78 15.97
CA VAL A 61 -11.89 7.65 15.04
C VAL A 61 -11.59 8.03 13.59
N GLN A 62 -11.99 9.23 13.14
CA GLN A 62 -11.75 9.69 11.78
C GLN A 62 -10.25 9.94 11.51
N TRP A 63 -9.49 10.39 12.51
CA TRP A 63 -8.05 10.55 12.43
C TRP A 63 -7.35 9.20 12.26
N GLN A 64 -7.72 8.20 13.06
CA GLN A 64 -7.20 6.82 12.92
C GLN A 64 -7.51 6.25 11.53
N LYS A 65 -8.75 6.41 11.07
CA LYS A 65 -9.17 5.99 9.71
C LYS A 65 -8.30 6.64 8.63
N THR A 66 -8.06 7.95 8.73
CA THR A 66 -7.22 8.69 7.76
C THR A 66 -5.78 8.16 7.75
N ARG A 67 -5.23 7.85 8.93
CA ARG A 67 -3.89 7.26 9.08
C ARG A 67 -3.78 5.88 8.45
N ILE A 68 -4.80 5.03 8.63
CA ILE A 68 -4.86 3.68 8.05
C ILE A 68 -4.98 3.78 6.53
N GLU A 69 -5.94 4.56 6.03
CA GLU A 69 -6.16 4.72 4.59
C GLU A 69 -4.92 5.20 3.85
N GLN A 70 -4.21 6.19 4.41
CA GLN A 70 -3.01 6.69 3.75
C GLN A 70 -1.88 5.66 3.73
N ARG A 71 -1.67 4.91 4.82
CA ARG A 71 -0.67 3.84 4.84
C ARG A 71 -0.98 2.76 3.80
N LEU A 72 -2.23 2.30 3.73
CA LEU A 72 -2.65 1.29 2.77
C LEU A 72 -2.51 1.77 1.32
N ARG A 73 -2.87 3.03 1.02
CA ARG A 73 -2.69 3.62 -0.32
C ARG A 73 -1.22 3.68 -0.71
N LEU A 74 -0.34 4.10 0.19
CA LEU A 74 1.10 4.13 -0.06
C LEU A 74 1.66 2.71 -0.26
N LEU A 75 1.26 1.74 0.57
CA LEU A 75 1.68 0.34 0.44
C LEU A 75 1.28 -0.26 -0.92
N GLY A 76 0.06 -0.01 -1.37
CA GLY A 76 -0.40 -0.44 -2.70
C GLY A 76 0.41 0.17 -3.86
N LYS A 77 1.08 1.32 -3.65
CA LYS A 77 1.98 1.94 -4.65
C LYS A 77 3.45 1.53 -4.47
N TRP A 78 3.93 1.35 -3.24
CA TRP A 78 5.32 1.01 -2.96
C TRP A 78 5.62 -0.47 -3.11
N ASN A 79 4.65 -1.35 -2.83
CA ASN A 79 4.78 -2.80 -2.98
C ASN A 79 3.50 -3.42 -3.55
N PRO A 80 3.12 -3.08 -4.81
CA PRO A 80 1.89 -3.54 -5.44
C PRO A 80 1.82 -5.07 -5.57
N ARG A 81 2.96 -5.76 -5.61
CA ARG A 81 3.02 -7.22 -5.64
C ARG A 81 2.35 -7.84 -4.40
N LYS A 82 2.56 -7.26 -3.22
CA LYS A 82 2.05 -7.77 -1.95
C LYS A 82 0.74 -7.10 -1.52
N TYR A 83 0.64 -5.78 -1.71
CA TYR A 83 -0.45 -4.95 -1.18
C TYR A 83 -1.28 -4.25 -2.26
N GLY A 84 -1.04 -4.54 -3.54
CA GLY A 84 -1.87 -4.01 -4.63
C GLY A 84 -3.19 -4.74 -4.75
N ASP A 85 -4.20 -4.02 -5.25
CA ASP A 85 -5.50 -4.59 -5.57
C ASP A 85 -5.36 -5.66 -6.65
N LYS A 86 -5.91 -6.85 -6.41
CA LYS A 86 -5.94 -7.95 -7.39
C LYS A 86 -7.26 -7.92 -8.14
N THR A 87 -7.19 -7.59 -9.43
CA THR A 87 -8.35 -7.62 -10.32
C THR A 87 -8.31 -8.87 -11.19
N ILE A 88 -9.37 -9.69 -11.14
CA ILE A 88 -9.58 -10.78 -12.09
C ILE A 88 -10.59 -10.28 -13.12
N HIS A 89 -10.19 -10.23 -14.39
CA HIS A 89 -11.10 -9.96 -15.49
C HIS A 89 -11.67 -11.29 -16.00
N SER A 90 -12.92 -11.60 -15.66
CA SER A 90 -13.69 -12.63 -16.38
C SER A 90 -14.30 -11.97 -17.61
N GLY A 91 -14.10 -12.56 -18.79
CA GLY A 91 -14.76 -12.09 -20.02
C GLY A 91 -16.27 -12.08 -19.83
N ASP A 92 -16.92 -11.01 -20.29
CA ASP A 92 -18.37 -10.94 -20.36
C ASP A 92 -18.86 -11.94 -21.42
N VAL A 93 -19.79 -12.84 -21.06
CA VAL A 93 -20.35 -13.83 -21.99
C VAL A 93 -21.18 -13.14 -23.07
N ASP A 94 -21.80 -12.00 -22.75
CA ASP A 94 -22.60 -11.20 -23.68
C ASP A 94 -21.72 -10.24 -24.51
N ASN A 95 -20.48 -9.98 -24.07
CA ASN A 95 -19.46 -9.20 -24.81
C ASN A 95 -18.08 -9.87 -24.75
N PRO A 96 -17.88 -11.00 -25.46
CA PRO A 96 -16.60 -11.69 -25.45
C PRO A 96 -15.51 -10.81 -26.06
N ILE A 97 -14.31 -10.88 -25.49
CA ILE A 97 -13.13 -10.22 -26.06
C ILE A 97 -12.86 -10.85 -27.44
N ALA A 98 -13.04 -10.07 -28.51
CA ALA A 98 -12.80 -10.54 -29.87
C ALA A 98 -11.29 -10.79 -30.10
N ILE A 99 -10.91 -12.05 -30.27
CA ILE A 99 -9.55 -12.45 -30.61
C ILE A 99 -9.47 -12.59 -32.13
N THR A 100 -8.85 -11.62 -32.82
CA THR A 100 -8.60 -11.71 -34.27
C THR A 100 -7.22 -12.30 -34.51
N GLU A 101 -7.15 -13.56 -34.91
CA GLU A 101 -5.90 -14.21 -35.33
C GLU A 101 -5.56 -13.78 -36.77
N VAL A 102 -4.49 -13.00 -36.95
CA VAL A 102 -3.99 -12.63 -38.30
C VAL A 102 -2.87 -13.58 -38.69
N ARG A 103 -3.15 -14.51 -39.60
CA ARG A 103 -2.11 -15.35 -40.24
C ARG A 103 -1.61 -14.67 -41.51
N ARG A 104 -0.31 -14.41 -41.58
CA ARG A 104 0.37 -14.00 -42.82
C ARG A 104 0.85 -15.26 -43.54
N VAL A 105 0.38 -15.46 -44.77
CA VAL A 105 0.89 -16.49 -45.68
C VAL A 105 1.79 -15.80 -46.70
N ILE A 106 3.02 -16.30 -46.84
CA ILE A 106 3.92 -15.87 -47.92
C ILE A 106 3.45 -16.57 -49.19
N VAL A 107 3.20 -15.80 -50.25
CA VAL A 107 2.85 -16.32 -51.57
C VAL A 107 4.10 -16.15 -52.45
N ASP A 108 4.58 -17.26 -53.01
CA ASP A 108 5.72 -17.33 -53.94
C ASP A 108 5.44 -16.64 -55.29
#